data_AF-A0A2T5C700-F1
#
_entry.id   AF-A0A2T5C700-F1
#
_cell.length_a   1.000
_cell.length_b   1.000
_cell.length_c   1.000
_cell.angle_alpha   90.00
_cell.angle_beta   90.00
_cell.angle_gamma   90.00
#
_symmetry.space_group_name_H-M   'P 1'
#
loop_
_entity.id
_entity.type
_entity.pdbx_description
1 polymer ?
#
loop_
_entity_poly.entity_id
_entity_poly.type
_entity_poly.pdbx_seq_one_letter_code
_entity_poly.pdbx_strand_id
1 'polypeptide(L)'
;MYNSVKITASALERGIEMYQLGLVKFLGNGLVKKLETAEYTTTEEMRKALQPEGNEGVGDWVDIAGLLVPKEKVDWLVEEIESGSLNNLNDINSKFATWKDAYFHWAWNWIVPRLKQYANLDINTATPK
;
A
#
# COMPACT_ATOMS: atom_id res chain seq x y z
N MET A 1 12.65 14.58 -30.94
CA MET A 1 11.68 14.56 -29.83
C MET A 1 10.30 14.35 -30.45
N TYR A 2 9.71 13.15 -30.34
CA TYR A 2 8.42 12.86 -31.01
C TYR A 2 7.31 13.66 -30.33
N ASN A 3 6.66 14.55 -31.08
CA ASN A 3 5.43 15.26 -30.71
C ASN A 3 5.44 16.09 -29.41
N SER A 4 6.58 16.68 -29.03
CA SER A 4 6.67 17.64 -27.91
C SER A 4 6.02 17.20 -26.58
N VAL A 5 5.95 15.90 -26.29
CA VAL A 5 5.29 15.35 -25.09
C VAL A 5 3.80 15.78 -24.99
N LYS A 6 3.12 15.97 -26.12
CA LYS A 6 1.67 16.22 -26.14
C LYS A 6 0.91 14.91 -26.04
N ILE A 7 0.23 14.69 -24.92
CA ILE A 7 -0.69 13.56 -24.72
C ILE A 7 -2.02 13.93 -25.40
N THR A 8 -2.52 13.08 -26.29
CA THR A 8 -3.85 13.29 -26.88
C THR A 8 -4.94 13.04 -25.84
N ALA A 9 -6.11 13.68 -25.98
CA ALA A 9 -7.23 13.43 -25.07
C ALA A 9 -7.57 11.93 -24.96
N SER A 10 -7.61 11.23 -26.09
CA SER A 10 -7.85 9.77 -26.13
C SER A 10 -6.78 8.93 -25.42
N ALA A 11 -5.51 9.33 -25.48
CA ALA A 11 -4.44 8.65 -24.77
C ALA A 11 -4.51 8.91 -23.26
N LEU A 12 -4.90 10.12 -22.87
CA LEU A 12 -5.12 10.49 -21.47
C LEU A 12 -6.28 9.70 -20.86
N GLU A 13 -7.43 9.67 -21.53
CA GLU A 13 -8.62 8.91 -21.12
C GLU A 13 -8.29 7.43 -20.94
N ARG A 14 -7.66 6.82 -21.94
CA ARG A 14 -7.19 5.43 -21.87
C ARG A 14 -6.22 5.22 -20.70
N GLY A 15 -5.31 6.17 -20.47
CA GLY A 15 -4.38 6.11 -19.34
C GLY A 15 -5.13 6.03 -18.01
N ILE A 16 -6.10 6.93 -17.81
CA ILE A 16 -6.93 6.96 -16.59
C ILE A 16 -7.65 5.62 -16.39
N GLU A 17 -8.29 5.08 -17.43
CA GLU A 17 -8.97 3.78 -17.36
C GLU A 17 -8.02 2.63 -16.99
N MET A 18 -6.82 2.60 -17.58
CA MET A 18 -5.81 1.58 -17.28
C MET A 18 -5.29 1.70 -15.84
N TYR A 19 -5.09 2.91 -15.33
CA TYR A 19 -4.72 3.14 -13.93
C TYR A 19 -5.83 2.72 -12.97
N GLN A 20 -7.09 3.02 -13.27
CA GLN A 20 -8.24 2.58 -12.48
C GLN A 20 -8.34 1.05 -12.42
N LEU A 21 -8.16 0.37 -13.56
CA LEU A 21 -8.12 -1.08 -13.61
C LEU A 21 -6.97 -1.66 -12.78
N GLY A 22 -5.77 -1.08 -12.91
CA GLY A 22 -4.61 -1.48 -12.12
C GLY A 22 -4.83 -1.30 -10.62
N LEU A 23 -5.45 -0.19 -10.23
CA LEU A 23 -5.81 0.10 -8.83
C LEU A 23 -6.78 -0.95 -8.28
N VAL A 24 -7.89 -1.22 -8.98
CA VAL A 24 -8.86 -2.23 -8.54
C VAL A 24 -8.23 -3.62 -8.43
N LYS A 25 -7.37 -3.99 -9.39
CA LYS A 25 -6.61 -5.24 -9.34
C LYS A 25 -5.69 -5.29 -8.12
N PHE A 26 -4.98 -4.22 -7.82
CA PHE A 26 -4.10 -4.13 -6.65
C PHE A 26 -4.90 -4.31 -5.34
N LEU A 27 -6.02 -3.58 -5.19
CA LEU A 27 -6.89 -3.69 -4.01
C LEU A 27 -7.43 -5.12 -3.85
N GLY A 28 -7.91 -5.72 -4.94
CA GLY A 28 -8.42 -7.10 -4.93
C GLY A 28 -7.35 -8.13 -4.57
N ASN A 29 -6.14 -8.01 -5.13
CA ASN A 29 -5.03 -8.89 -4.77
C ASN A 29 -4.65 -8.78 -3.28
N GLY A 30 -4.68 -7.57 -2.74
CA GLY A 30 -4.45 -7.34 -1.31
C GLY A 30 -5.50 -8.02 -0.44
N LEU A 31 -6.78 -7.92 -0.82
CA LEU A 31 -7.88 -8.59 -0.12
C LEU A 31 -7.74 -10.12 -0.17
N VAL A 32 -7.46 -10.70 -1.35
CA VAL A 32 -7.22 -12.14 -1.50
C VAL A 32 -6.07 -12.58 -0.60
N LYS A 33 -4.94 -11.88 -0.64
CA LYS A 33 -3.79 -12.19 0.21
C LYS A 33 -4.14 -12.12 1.71
N LYS A 34 -4.86 -11.09 2.17
CA LYS A 34 -5.26 -10.98 3.58
C LYS A 34 -6.14 -12.16 3.99
N LEU A 35 -7.10 -12.55 3.15
CA LEU A 35 -7.97 -13.71 3.38
C LEU A 35 -7.18 -15.03 3.40
N GLU A 36 -6.22 -15.23 2.49
CA GLU A 36 -5.40 -16.45 2.44
C GLU A 36 -4.47 -16.59 3.66
N THR A 37 -4.01 -15.48 4.22
CA THR A 37 -3.11 -15.47 5.39
C THR A 37 -3.83 -15.43 6.73
N ALA A 38 -5.12 -15.13 6.76
CA ALA A 38 -5.89 -15.02 7.98
C ALA A 38 -6.47 -16.38 8.38
N GLU A 39 -6.37 -16.71 9.67
CA GLU A 39 -7.08 -17.85 10.24
C GLU A 39 -8.46 -17.41 10.75
N TYR A 40 -9.52 -18.01 10.21
CA TYR A 40 -10.89 -17.76 10.64
C TYR A 40 -11.78 -18.98 10.33
N THR A 41 -12.76 -19.23 11.19
CA THR A 41 -13.78 -20.29 10.99
C THR A 41 -15.17 -19.68 10.80
N THR A 42 -15.38 -18.46 11.31
CA THR A 42 -16.65 -17.75 11.22
C THR A 42 -16.52 -16.45 10.42
N THR A 43 -17.64 -15.95 9.91
CA THR A 43 -17.70 -14.64 9.24
C THR A 43 -17.26 -13.50 10.15
N GLU A 44 -17.56 -13.56 11.45
CA GLU A 44 -17.13 -12.53 12.41
C GLU A 44 -15.61 -12.55 12.62
N GLU A 45 -14.99 -13.72 12.72
CA GLU A 45 -13.53 -13.86 12.79
C GLU A 45 -12.86 -13.35 11.50
N MET A 46 -13.44 -13.65 10.33
CA MET A 46 -12.96 -13.12 9.05
C MET A 46 -13.00 -11.59 9.06
N ARG A 47 -14.13 -10.97 9.42
CA ARG A 47 -14.27 -9.50 9.48
C ARG A 47 -13.31 -8.87 10.47
N LYS A 48 -13.07 -9.53 11.60
CA LYS A 48 -12.07 -9.10 12.59
C LYS A 48 -10.66 -9.17 12.01
N ALA A 49 -10.31 -10.24 11.29
CA ALA A 49 -9.00 -10.39 10.66
C ALA A 49 -8.77 -9.42 9.50
N LEU A 50 -9.84 -8.97 8.83
CA LEU A 50 -9.77 -7.95 7.78
C LEU A 50 -9.60 -6.52 8.32
N GLN A 51 -9.77 -6.28 9.61
CA GLN A 51 -9.56 -4.94 10.16
C GLN A 51 -8.12 -4.48 9.95
N PRO A 52 -7.90 -3.18 9.69
CA PRO A 52 -6.56 -2.63 9.66
C PRO A 52 -5.95 -2.69 11.06
N GLU A 53 -4.63 -2.82 11.11
CA GLU A 53 -3.88 -2.93 12.36
C GLU A 53 -3.05 -1.65 12.50
N GLY A 54 -3.57 -0.67 13.24
CA GLY A 54 -2.91 0.61 13.45
C GLY A 54 -3.10 1.62 12.31
N ASN A 55 -2.34 2.72 12.38
CA ASN A 55 -2.46 3.89 11.48
C ASN A 55 -1.27 4.06 10.54
N GLU A 56 -0.26 3.20 10.63
CA GLU A 56 0.93 3.29 9.80
C GLU A 56 0.57 3.04 8.33
N GLY A 57 1.11 3.87 7.43
CA GLY A 57 0.88 3.73 5.99
C GLY A 57 -0.47 4.23 5.47
N VAL A 58 -1.31 4.86 6.30
CA VAL A 58 -2.58 5.44 5.83
C VAL A 58 -2.38 6.70 4.98
N GLY A 59 -1.28 7.43 5.22
CA GLY A 59 -0.92 8.68 4.55
C GLY A 59 -0.28 8.52 3.17
N ASP A 60 0.62 9.44 2.83
CA ASP A 60 1.32 9.46 1.54
C ASP A 60 2.42 8.39 1.47
N TRP A 61 2.64 7.91 0.24
CA TRP A 61 3.66 6.92 -0.06
C TRP A 61 4.67 7.49 -1.05
N VAL A 62 5.92 7.07 -0.90
CA VAL A 62 7.03 7.43 -1.78
C VAL A 62 7.77 6.18 -2.23
N ASP A 63 8.41 6.27 -3.39
CA ASP A 63 9.34 5.24 -3.86
C ASP A 63 10.77 5.61 -3.46
N ILE A 64 11.41 4.70 -2.72
CA ILE A 64 12.83 4.79 -2.36
C ILE A 64 13.52 3.59 -2.98
N ALA A 65 14.23 3.81 -4.08
CA ALA A 65 14.98 2.78 -4.80
C ALA A 65 14.14 1.56 -5.20
N GLY A 66 12.89 1.76 -5.63
CA GLY A 66 11.96 0.69 -6.00
C GLY A 66 11.19 0.07 -4.82
N LEU A 67 11.41 0.55 -3.59
CA LEU A 67 10.61 0.19 -2.43
C LEU A 67 9.57 1.28 -2.16
N LEU A 68 8.30 0.93 -2.29
CA LEU A 68 7.19 1.76 -1.85
C LEU A 68 7.09 1.74 -0.32
N VAL A 69 7.13 2.91 0.30
CA VAL A 69 7.05 3.06 1.76
C VAL A 69 6.19 4.26 2.17
N PRO A 70 5.60 4.24 3.37
CA PRO A 70 4.97 5.43 3.94
C PRO A 70 5.98 6.57 4.07
N LYS A 71 5.61 7.77 3.64
CA LYS A 71 6.50 8.96 3.66
C LYS A 71 7.05 9.23 5.07
N GLU A 72 6.24 9.04 6.11
CA GLU A 72 6.64 9.19 7.52
C GLU A 72 7.88 8.35 7.89
N LYS A 73 8.02 7.15 7.32
CA LYS A 73 9.19 6.27 7.58
C LYS A 73 10.46 6.85 6.98
N VAL A 74 10.36 7.52 5.83
CA VAL A 74 11.48 8.20 5.18
C VAL A 74 11.85 9.46 5.94
N ASP A 75 10.85 10.22 6.40
CA ASP A 75 11.10 11.41 7.21
C ASP A 75 11.90 11.05 8.48
N TRP A 76 11.51 9.98 9.19
CA TRP A 76 12.27 9.48 10.34
C TRP A 76 13.67 8.97 9.99
N LEU A 77 13.83 8.29 8.84
CA LEU A 77 15.15 7.87 8.39
C LEU A 77 16.08 9.08 8.20
N VAL A 78 15.58 10.16 7.62
CA VAL A 78 16.34 11.39 7.42
C VAL A 78 16.76 11.97 8.77
N GLU A 79 15.85 12.08 9.74
CA GLU A 79 16.14 12.58 11.09
C GLU A 79 17.21 11.72 11.81
N GLU A 80 17.14 10.40 11.67
CA GLU A 80 18.13 9.47 12.27
C GLU A 80 19.52 9.62 11.62
N ILE A 81 19.58 9.88 10.32
CA ILE A 81 20.84 10.14 9.61
C ILE A 81 21.40 11.50 10.02
N GLU A 82 20.58 12.55 10.04
CA GLU A 82 20.99 13.91 10.38
C GLU A 82 21.47 14.03 11.83
N SER A 83 20.83 13.32 12.76
CA SER A 83 21.24 13.28 14.16
C SER A 83 22.47 12.40 14.43
N GLY A 84 22.88 11.59 13.46
CA GLY A 84 23.98 10.63 13.59
C GLY A 84 23.63 9.37 14.39
N SER A 85 22.35 9.16 14.75
CA SER A 85 21.88 7.91 15.38
C SER A 85 21.96 6.73 14.42
N LEU A 86 21.87 6.99 13.12
CA LEU A 86 22.09 6.04 12.03
C LEU A 86 23.24 6.54 11.14
N ASN A 87 24.43 5.99 11.32
CA ASN A 87 25.66 6.56 10.75
C ASN A 87 26.45 5.62 9.83
N ASN A 88 25.90 4.45 9.51
CA ASN A 88 26.55 3.51 8.61
C ASN A 88 25.57 2.84 7.64
N LEU A 89 26.09 2.39 6.51
CA LEU A 89 25.30 1.83 5.42
C LEU A 89 24.66 0.48 5.76
N ASN A 90 25.27 -0.33 6.63
CA ASN A 90 24.73 -1.64 6.99
C ASN A 90 23.43 -1.51 7.79
N ASP A 91 23.37 -0.54 8.70
CA ASP A 91 22.16 -0.28 9.48
C ASP A 91 21.05 0.35 8.63
N ILE A 92 21.39 1.24 7.69
CA ILE A 92 20.43 1.78 6.70
C ILE A 92 19.84 0.64 5.86
N ASN A 93 20.68 -0.25 5.33
CA ASN A 93 20.22 -1.42 4.57
C ASN A 93 19.34 -2.34 5.42
N SER A 94 19.68 -2.52 6.69
CA SER A 94 18.88 -3.34 7.62
C SER A 94 17.50 -2.73 7.85
N LYS A 95 17.38 -1.40 7.94
CA LYS A 95 16.07 -0.72 7.98
C LYS A 95 15.25 -0.97 6.71
N PHE A 96 15.86 -0.93 5.53
CA PHE A 96 15.12 -1.22 4.30
C PHE A 96 14.60 -2.66 4.26
N ALA A 97 15.35 -3.61 4.82
CA ALA A 97 14.88 -4.99 4.98
C ALA A 97 13.65 -5.06 5.91
N THR A 98 13.67 -4.38 7.06
CA THR A 98 12.50 -4.37 7.96
C THR A 98 11.29 -3.67 7.34
N TRP A 99 11.49 -2.64 6.53
CA TRP A 99 10.42 -1.96 5.79
C TRP A 99 9.79 -2.86 4.73
N LYS A 100 10.61 -3.64 4.02
CA LYS A 100 10.10 -4.65 3.08
C LYS A 100 9.22 -5.68 3.80
N ASP A 101 9.60 -6.13 4.98
CA ASP A 101 8.82 -7.10 5.74
C ASP A 101 7.52 -6.49 6.28
N ALA A 102 7.54 -5.21 6.67
CA ALA A 102 6.37 -4.47 7.14
C ALA A 102 5.45 -3.98 6.00
N TYR A 103 5.91 -4.00 4.74
CA TYR A 103 5.20 -3.42 3.59
C TYR A 103 3.73 -3.85 3.51
N PHE A 104 3.44 -5.15 3.63
CA PHE A 104 2.06 -5.63 3.46
C PHE A 104 1.14 -5.14 4.58
N HIS A 105 1.65 -5.00 5.80
CA HIS A 105 0.89 -4.47 6.92
C HIS A 105 0.51 -3.01 6.66
N TRP A 106 1.47 -2.16 6.28
CA TRP A 106 1.19 -0.77 5.90
C TRP A 106 0.26 -0.65 4.71
N ALA A 107 0.49 -1.46 3.67
CA ALA A 107 -0.34 -1.48 2.48
C ALA A 107 -1.78 -1.91 2.83
N TRP A 108 -1.97 -2.85 3.76
CA TRP A 108 -3.30 -3.27 4.18
C TRP A 108 -4.08 -2.13 4.84
N ASN A 109 -3.43 -1.37 5.73
CA ASN A 109 -4.03 -0.19 6.35
C ASN A 109 -4.47 0.85 5.30
N TRP A 110 -3.70 0.98 4.21
CA TRP A 110 -4.04 1.83 3.07
C TRP A 110 -5.17 1.26 2.19
N ILE A 111 -5.20 -0.06 2.00
CA ILE A 111 -6.15 -0.78 1.12
C ILE A 111 -7.57 -0.74 1.68
N VAL A 112 -7.76 -0.99 2.98
CA VAL A 112 -9.09 -1.13 3.61
C VAL A 112 -10.05 0.02 3.28
N PRO A 113 -9.73 1.30 3.54
CA PRO A 113 -10.65 2.40 3.22
C PRO A 113 -10.90 2.55 1.72
N ARG A 114 -9.95 2.12 0.88
CA ARG A 114 -9.99 2.26 -0.58
C ARG A 114 -10.76 1.15 -1.27
N LEU A 115 -10.90 -0.03 -0.65
CA LEU A 115 -11.82 -1.08 -1.12
C LEU A 115 -13.26 -0.53 -1.21
N LYS A 116 -13.69 0.23 -0.20
CA LYS A 116 -15.01 0.88 -0.22
C LYS A 116 -15.10 1.95 -1.30
N GLN A 117 -14.09 2.81 -1.41
CA GLN A 117 -14.07 3.94 -2.35
C GLN A 117 -14.04 3.50 -3.82
N TYR A 118 -13.23 2.50 -4.16
CA TYR A 118 -12.93 2.15 -5.57
C TYR A 118 -13.53 0.82 -6.03
N ALA A 119 -13.89 -0.08 -5.09
CA ALA A 119 -14.47 -1.38 -5.42
C ALA A 119 -15.88 -1.58 -4.81
N ASN A 120 -16.42 -0.56 -4.12
CA ASN A 120 -17.71 -0.62 -3.42
C ASN A 120 -17.83 -1.82 -2.46
N LEU A 121 -16.71 -2.21 -1.84
CA LEU A 121 -16.62 -3.34 -0.92
C LEU A 121 -16.33 -2.83 0.48
N ASP A 122 -17.29 -3.03 1.41
CA ASP A 122 -17.13 -2.72 2.82
C ASP A 122 -16.80 -4.00 3.60
N ILE A 123 -15.62 -4.04 4.21
CA ILE A 123 -15.14 -5.21 4.96
C ILE A 123 -16.03 -5.53 6.17
N ASN A 124 -16.75 -4.54 6.72
CA ASN A 124 -17.61 -4.74 7.89
C ASN A 124 -18.90 -5.48 7.55
N THR A 125 -19.31 -5.46 6.28
CA THR A 125 -20.50 -6.16 5.79
C THR A 125 -20.15 -7.33 4.86
N ALA A 126 -18.86 -7.56 4.59
CA ALA A 126 -18.41 -8.65 3.73
C ALA A 126 -18.85 -10.01 4.29
N THR A 127 -19.19 -10.93 3.40
CA THR A 127 -19.56 -12.32 3.72
C THR A 127 -18.80 -13.27 2.81
N PRO A 128 -18.33 -14.43 3.31
CA PRO A 128 -17.93 -15.54 2.47
C PRO A 128 -19.08 -15.91 1.53
N LYS A 129 -18.77 -16.27 0.28
CA LYS A 129 -19.75 -16.86 -0.63
C LYS A 129 -20.04 -18.30 -0.24
#